data_AF-T1IBX6-F1
#
_entry.id   AF-T1IBX6-F1
#
_cell.length_a   1.000
_cell.length_b   1.000
_cell.length_c   1.000
_cell.angle_alpha   90.00
_cell.angle_beta   90.00
_cell.angle_gamma   90.00
#
_symmetry.space_group_name_H-M   'P 1'
#
loop_
_entity.id
_entity.type
_entity.pdbx_description
1 polymer ?
#
loop_
_entity_poly.entity_id
_entity_poly.type
_entity_poly.pdbx_seq_one_letter_code
_entity_poly.pdbx_strand_id
1 'polypeptide(L)'
;MRNIVPNFVLLLQSNVPNMRATICQGLAKLLLASHINSPLVLANLILIWFSPITEKEPLVRQPLGVFFSIFSRKRPGASEIIVNAVVPALKGLDEMSEDEMYFDINPGSVAKLLVSLIRHDIAETPTERFRTCSTHVKDDVPILNDPIV
;
A
#
# COMPACT_ATOMS: atom_id res chain seq x y z
N MET A 1 25.03 3.73 -0.55
CA MET A 1 24.03 4.76 -0.18
C MET A 1 23.34 4.28 1.09
N ARG A 2 23.30 5.08 2.16
CA ARG A 2 22.66 4.66 3.42
C ARG A 2 21.16 4.43 3.17
N ASN A 3 20.66 3.23 3.45
CA ASN A 3 19.23 2.94 3.40
C ASN A 3 18.51 3.78 4.45
N ILE A 4 17.80 4.83 4.02
CA ILE A 4 17.05 5.73 4.90
C ILE A 4 15.71 5.11 5.34
N VAL A 5 15.19 4.16 4.55
CA VAL A 5 13.88 3.52 4.76
C VAL A 5 13.72 2.90 6.15
N PRO A 6 14.69 2.14 6.69
CA PRO A 6 14.58 1.61 8.05
C PRO A 6 14.46 2.70 9.12
N ASN A 7 15.13 3.84 8.96
CA ASN A 7 15.01 4.95 9.91
C ASN A 7 13.60 5.53 9.93
N PHE A 8 12.96 5.64 8.76
CA PHE A 8 11.55 6.08 8.69
C PHE A 8 10.59 5.06 9.31
N VAL A 9 10.88 3.76 9.19
CA VAL A 9 10.08 2.72 9.84
C VAL A 9 10.15 2.85 11.36
N LEU A 10 11.34 3.14 11.94
CA LEU A 10 11.47 3.41 13.38
C LEU A 10 10.62 4.60 13.84
N LEU A 11 10.49 5.63 13.01
CA LEU A 11 9.66 6.80 13.32
C LEU A 11 8.15 6.51 13.33
N LEU A 12 7.70 5.36 12.82
CA LEU A 12 6.30 4.92 12.96
C LEU A 12 5.95 4.62 14.42
N GLN A 13 6.93 4.22 15.23
CA GLN A 13 6.78 3.95 16.67
C GLN A 13 7.01 5.21 17.53
N SER A 14 7.12 6.39 16.91
CA SER A 14 7.28 7.67 17.62
C SER A 14 6.15 7.91 18.62
N ASN A 15 6.47 8.37 19.84
CA ASN A 15 5.46 8.78 20.84
C ASN A 15 4.75 10.10 20.49
N VAL A 16 5.18 10.82 19.46
CA VAL A 16 4.56 12.06 18.99
C VAL A 16 3.54 11.75 17.88
N PRO A 17 2.22 11.91 18.11
CA PRO A 17 1.17 11.55 17.15
C PRO A 17 1.30 12.23 15.79
N ASN A 18 1.59 13.54 15.79
CA ASN A 18 1.75 14.31 14.55
C ASN A 18 2.92 13.78 13.71
N MET A 19 4.06 13.46 14.33
CA MET A 19 5.21 12.90 13.63
C MET A 19 4.89 11.53 13.04
N ARG A 20 4.26 10.65 13.84
CA ARG A 20 3.80 9.35 13.38
C ARG A 20 2.85 9.47 12.19
N ALA A 21 1.87 10.36 12.25
CA ALA A 21 0.93 10.61 11.15
C ALA A 21 1.63 11.12 9.89
N THR A 22 2.54 12.10 10.01
CA THR A 22 3.31 12.62 8.88
C THR A 22 4.15 11.54 8.21
N ILE A 23 4.88 10.73 8.99
CA ILE A 23 5.72 9.66 8.46
C ILE A 23 4.88 8.57 7.81
N CYS A 24 3.80 8.16 8.47
CA CYS A 24 2.85 7.18 7.94
C CYS A 24 2.29 7.60 6.57
N GLN A 25 1.79 8.83 6.47
CA GLN A 25 1.26 9.36 5.21
C GLN A 25 2.37 9.53 4.16
N GLY A 26 3.56 9.95 4.55
CA GLY A 26 4.72 10.08 3.66
C GLY A 26 5.13 8.74 3.05
N LEU A 27 5.28 7.71 3.88
CA LEU A 27 5.63 6.36 3.43
C LEU A 27 4.54 5.76 2.52
N ALA A 28 3.27 5.94 2.85
CA ALA A 28 2.15 5.50 2.01
C ALA A 28 2.20 6.17 0.63
N LYS A 29 2.43 7.48 0.58
CA LYS A 29 2.56 8.23 -0.70
C LYS A 29 3.78 7.80 -1.49
N LEU A 30 4.93 7.57 -0.84
CA LEU A 30 6.16 7.13 -1.50
C LEU A 30 6.02 5.71 -2.09
N LEU A 31 5.34 4.80 -1.37
CA LEU A 31 4.99 3.48 -1.87
C LEU A 31 4.05 3.59 -3.08
N LEU A 32 2.99 4.40 -2.98
CA LEU A 32 2.01 4.59 -4.05
C LEU A 32 2.62 5.21 -5.31
N ALA A 33 3.54 6.16 -5.14
CA ALA A 33 4.27 6.83 -6.21
C ALA A 33 5.44 6.02 -6.79
N SER A 34 5.68 4.80 -6.31
CA SER A 34 6.77 3.93 -6.81
C SER A 34 8.19 4.38 -6.47
N HIS A 35 8.36 5.34 -5.56
CA HIS A 35 9.68 5.80 -5.12
C HIS A 35 10.33 4.87 -4.09
N ILE A 36 9.53 4.09 -3.37
CA ILE A 36 9.99 3.04 -2.45
C ILE A 36 9.25 1.75 -2.81
N ASN A 37 10.00 0.65 -2.94
CA ASN A 37 9.47 -0.69 -3.23
C ASN A 37 9.81 -1.66 -2.11
N SER A 38 9.35 -1.34 -0.89
CA SER A 38 9.69 -2.11 0.30
C SER A 38 8.46 -2.83 0.86
N PRO A 39 8.41 -4.17 0.76
CA PRO A 39 7.37 -4.97 1.39
C PRO A 39 7.34 -4.79 2.92
N LEU A 40 8.52 -4.54 3.53
CA LEU A 40 8.64 -4.27 4.95
C LEU A 40 7.91 -2.98 5.36
N VAL A 41 8.00 -1.92 4.54
CA VAL A 41 7.27 -0.68 4.79
C VAL A 41 5.77 -0.94 4.73
N LEU A 42 5.29 -1.67 3.71
CA LEU A 42 3.87 -2.01 3.60
C LEU A 42 3.39 -2.82 4.81
N ALA A 43 4.15 -3.82 5.24
CA ALA A 43 3.85 -4.61 6.43
C ALA A 43 3.70 -3.72 7.68
N ASN A 44 4.66 -2.82 7.92
CA ASN A 44 4.60 -1.89 9.06
C ASN A 44 3.42 -0.91 8.97
N LEU A 45 3.07 -0.44 7.77
CA LEU A 45 1.88 0.39 7.56
C LEU A 45 0.57 -0.37 7.84
N ILE A 46 0.52 -1.67 7.56
CA ILE A 46 -0.63 -2.51 7.91
C ILE A 46 -0.72 -2.68 9.43
N LEU A 47 0.40 -2.99 10.09
CA LEU A 47 0.45 -3.18 11.54
C LEU A 47 0.06 -1.90 12.30
N ILE A 48 0.60 -0.75 11.91
CA ILE A 48 0.22 0.53 12.52
C ILE A 48 -1.25 0.90 12.28
N TRP A 49 -1.85 0.44 11.17
CA TRP A 49 -3.27 0.66 10.91
C TRP A 49 -4.18 -0.19 11.80
N PHE A 50 -3.74 -1.39 12.19
CA PHE A 50 -4.49 -2.23 13.13
C PHE A 50 -4.17 -1.94 14.59
N SER A 51 -3.04 -1.29 14.89
CA SER A 51 -2.61 -0.96 16.25
C SER A 51 -3.70 -0.23 17.07
N PRO A 52 -3.93 -0.63 18.33
CA PRO A 52 -4.87 0.05 19.22
C PRO A 52 -4.44 1.50 19.52
N ILE A 53 -3.12 1.78 19.53
CA ILE A 53 -2.60 3.13 19.78
C ILE A 53 -3.09 4.14 18.74
N THR A 54 -3.22 3.71 17.48
CA THR A 54 -3.65 4.59 16.39
C THR A 54 -5.16 4.58 16.17
N GLU A 55 -5.92 3.80 16.93
CA GLU A 55 -7.38 3.67 16.73
C GLU A 55 -8.10 5.01 16.81
N LYS A 56 -7.67 5.86 17.75
CA LYS A 56 -8.23 7.20 17.97
C LYS A 56 -7.54 8.29 17.15
N GLU A 57 -6.65 7.92 16.23
CA GLU A 57 -5.85 8.85 15.42
C GLU A 57 -6.37 8.91 13.98
N PRO A 58 -7.34 9.81 13.67
CA PRO A 58 -7.92 9.89 12.34
C PRO A 58 -6.88 10.24 11.26
N LEU A 59 -5.83 10.99 11.63
CA LEU A 59 -4.72 11.36 10.76
C LEU A 59 -3.85 10.17 10.31
N VAL A 60 -3.97 9.02 10.96
CA VAL A 60 -3.36 7.75 10.56
C VAL A 60 -4.40 6.85 9.90
N ARG A 61 -5.54 6.63 10.58
CA ARG A 61 -6.54 5.64 10.17
C ARG A 61 -7.21 5.97 8.84
N GLN A 62 -7.61 7.23 8.62
CA GLN A 62 -8.33 7.61 7.40
C GLN A 62 -7.41 7.58 6.16
N PRO A 63 -6.22 8.22 6.17
CA PRO A 63 -5.34 8.20 5.00
C PRO A 63 -4.86 6.79 4.65
N LEU A 64 -4.57 5.94 5.65
CA LEU A 64 -4.19 4.55 5.39
C LEU A 64 -5.34 3.71 4.86
N GLY A 65 -6.56 3.89 5.36
CA GLY A 65 -7.73 3.21 4.81
C GLY A 65 -7.95 3.54 3.32
N VAL A 66 -7.79 4.81 2.95
CA VAL A 66 -7.83 5.25 1.54
C VAL A 66 -6.65 4.67 0.76
N PHE A 67 -5.44 4.66 1.34
CA PHE A 67 -4.27 4.07 0.70
C PHE A 67 -4.49 2.59 0.39
N PHE A 68 -4.93 1.78 1.35
CA PHE A 68 -5.15 0.34 1.14
C PHE A 68 -6.24 0.07 0.11
N SER A 69 -7.29 0.89 0.03
CA SER A 69 -8.35 0.69 -0.97
C SER A 69 -7.92 0.99 -2.41
N ILE A 70 -6.82 1.74 -2.61
CA ILE A 70 -6.34 2.11 -3.96
C ILE A 70 -4.97 1.53 -4.31
N PHE A 71 -4.21 1.01 -3.34
CA PHE A 71 -2.80 0.64 -3.53
C PHE A 71 -2.63 -0.45 -4.59
N SER A 72 -3.36 -1.56 -4.49
CA SER A 72 -3.28 -2.67 -5.44
C SER A 72 -3.58 -2.22 -6.88
N ARG A 73 -4.53 -1.31 -7.05
CA ARG A 73 -4.96 -0.80 -8.36
C ARG A 73 -4.02 0.22 -8.96
N LYS A 74 -3.61 1.22 -8.16
CA LYS A 74 -2.91 2.40 -8.67
C LYS A 74 -1.40 2.22 -8.76
N ARG A 75 -0.82 1.25 -8.04
CA ARG A 75 0.64 1.04 -8.02
C ARG A 75 1.04 -0.12 -8.93
N PRO A 76 1.82 0.13 -10.00
CA PRO A 76 2.37 -0.95 -10.82
C PRO A 76 3.23 -1.93 -10.01
N GLY A 77 3.05 -3.23 -10.15
CA GLY A 77 3.82 -4.22 -9.35
C GLY A 77 3.42 -4.26 -7.88
N ALA A 78 2.22 -3.76 -7.51
CA ALA A 78 1.70 -3.87 -6.16
C ALA A 78 1.57 -5.34 -5.71
N SER A 79 1.19 -6.26 -6.60
CA SER A 79 1.08 -7.70 -6.28
C SER A 79 2.32 -8.25 -5.61
N GLU A 80 3.48 -8.01 -6.21
CA GLU A 80 4.76 -8.51 -5.70
C GLU A 80 5.05 -7.92 -4.32
N ILE A 81 4.82 -6.62 -4.13
CA ILE A 81 5.02 -5.95 -2.84
C ILE A 81 4.05 -6.52 -1.79
N ILE A 82 2.78 -6.72 -2.13
CA ILE A 82 1.75 -7.24 -1.21
C ILE A 82 2.09 -8.67 -0.80
N VAL A 83 2.40 -9.56 -1.76
CA VAL A 83 2.74 -10.96 -1.48
C VAL A 83 3.98 -11.05 -0.60
N ASN A 84 5.02 -10.27 -0.93
CA ASN A 84 6.25 -10.25 -0.14
C ASN A 84 6.08 -9.56 1.23
N ALA A 85 4.98 -8.84 1.46
CA ALA A 85 4.67 -8.20 2.74
C ALA A 85 3.93 -9.11 3.71
N VAL A 86 3.38 -10.25 3.25
CA VAL A 86 2.58 -11.16 4.09
C VAL A 86 3.42 -11.73 5.24
N VAL A 87 4.54 -12.38 4.92
CA VAL A 87 5.42 -12.99 5.92
C VAL A 87 5.96 -11.97 6.93
N PRO A 88 6.53 -10.82 6.53
CA PRO A 88 7.01 -9.84 7.49
C PRO A 88 5.89 -9.20 8.32
N ALA A 89 4.66 -9.08 7.80
CA ALA A 89 3.53 -8.61 8.61
C ALA A 89 3.14 -9.62 9.69
N LEU A 90 3.04 -10.91 9.34
CA LEU A 90 2.70 -11.97 10.29
C LEU A 90 3.83 -12.21 11.30
N LYS A 91 5.08 -12.19 10.84
CA LYS A 91 6.24 -12.31 11.71
C LYS A 91 6.34 -11.12 12.67
N GLY A 92 6.01 -9.92 12.20
CA GLY A 92 5.90 -8.75 13.06
C GLY A 92 4.93 -8.99 14.22
N LEU A 93 3.79 -9.64 13.97
CA LEU A 93 2.82 -9.98 15.03
C LEU A 93 3.35 -10.99 16.06
N ASP A 94 4.18 -11.92 15.62
CA ASP A 94 4.74 -13.00 16.46
C ASP A 94 5.92 -12.54 17.32
N GLU A 95 6.72 -11.60 16.81
CA GLU A 95 7.88 -11.05 17.52
C GLU A 95 7.53 -9.99 18.57
N MET A 96 6.25 -9.62 18.72
CA MET A 96 5.81 -8.55 19.62
C MET A 96 5.80 -8.98 21.09
N SER A 97 6.42 -8.16 21.93
CA SER A 97 6.31 -8.27 23.40
C SER A 97 5.10 -7.48 23.95
N GLU A 98 4.64 -7.80 25.18
CA GLU A 98 3.43 -7.21 25.77
C GLU A 98 3.47 -5.68 25.93
N ASP A 99 4.67 -5.11 25.99
CA ASP A 99 4.89 -3.66 26.16
C ASP A 99 4.88 -2.88 24.83
N GLU A 100 4.71 -3.56 23.69
CA GLU A 100 4.78 -2.95 22.37
C GLU A 100 3.44 -2.39 21.87
N MET A 101 3.53 -1.36 21.03
CA MET A 101 2.42 -0.61 20.42
C MET A 101 1.36 -1.47 19.67
N TYR A 102 1.64 -2.75 19.46
CA TYR A 102 0.90 -3.65 18.59
C TYR A 102 0.27 -4.84 19.34
N PHE A 103 0.37 -4.88 20.68
CA PHE A 103 0.06 -6.04 21.52
C PHE A 103 -1.39 -6.61 21.42
N ASP A 104 -2.35 -5.89 20.84
CA ASP A 104 -3.74 -6.35 20.72
C ASP A 104 -4.24 -6.40 19.25
N ILE A 105 -3.35 -6.73 18.32
CA ILE A 105 -3.73 -6.88 16.91
C ILE A 105 -4.20 -8.31 16.63
N ASN A 106 -5.45 -8.44 16.18
CA ASN A 106 -5.98 -9.72 15.70
C ASN A 106 -5.33 -10.13 14.36
N PRO A 107 -4.54 -11.24 14.32
CA PRO A 107 -3.86 -11.69 13.10
C PRO A 107 -4.84 -12.05 11.98
N GLY A 108 -6.04 -12.51 12.31
CA GLY A 108 -7.08 -12.83 11.33
C GLY A 108 -7.58 -11.60 10.57
N SER A 109 -7.62 -10.43 11.21
CA SER A 109 -7.99 -9.17 10.56
C SER A 109 -6.90 -8.69 9.61
N VAL A 110 -5.63 -8.82 10.00
CA VAL A 110 -4.47 -8.52 9.15
C VAL A 110 -4.45 -9.41 7.92
N ALA A 111 -4.64 -10.72 8.11
CA ALA A 111 -4.71 -11.69 7.01
C ALA A 111 -5.88 -11.38 6.05
N LYS A 112 -7.05 -11.02 6.57
CA LYS A 112 -8.20 -10.63 5.74
C LYS A 112 -7.89 -9.41 4.86
N LEU A 113 -7.21 -8.38 5.40
CA LEU A 113 -6.81 -7.21 4.62
C LEU A 113 -5.81 -7.61 3.53
N LEU A 114 -4.76 -8.37 3.87
CA LEU A 114 -3.76 -8.84 2.90
C LEU A 114 -4.43 -9.63 1.75
N VAL A 115 -5.35 -10.55 2.08
CA VAL A 115 -6.11 -11.30 1.09
C VAL A 115 -6.98 -10.38 0.22
N SER A 116 -7.62 -9.36 0.81
CA SER A 116 -8.40 -8.38 0.00
C SER A 116 -7.51 -7.62 -0.97
N LEU A 117 -6.31 -7.20 -0.56
CA LEU A 117 -5.37 -6.47 -1.40
C LEU A 117 -4.90 -7.33 -2.58
N ILE A 118 -4.62 -8.62 -2.34
CA ILE A 118 -4.25 -9.58 -3.39
C ILE A 118 -5.42 -9.79 -4.38
N ARG A 119 -6.65 -9.97 -3.87
CA ARG A 119 -7.83 -10.16 -4.72
C ARG A 119 -8.11 -8.96 -5.61
N HIS A 120 -7.97 -7.74 -5.07
CA HIS A 120 -8.14 -6.52 -5.85
C HIS A 120 -7.10 -6.38 -6.97
N ASP A 121 -5.90 -6.96 -6.83
CA ASP A 121 -4.90 -6.98 -7.91
C ASP A 121 -5.27 -7.97 -9.04
N ILE A 122 -5.86 -9.12 -8.69
CA ILE A 122 -6.23 -10.18 -9.65
C ILE A 122 -7.54 -9.87 -10.39
N ALA A 123 -8.50 -9.22 -9.72
CA ALA A 123 -9.83 -8.96 -10.27
C ALA A 123 -9.84 -7.95 -11.43
N GLU A 124 -8.79 -7.17 -11.63
CA GLU A 124 -8.70 -6.22 -12.74
C GLU A 124 -8.07 -6.88 -13.98
N THR A 125 -8.94 -7.35 -14.86
CA THR A 125 -8.59 -7.79 -16.22
C THR A 125 -7.92 -6.67 -17.04
N PRO A 126 -7.12 -6.98 -18.08
CA PRO A 126 -6.29 -6.03 -18.84
C PRO A 126 -6.99 -4.79 -19.44
N THR A 127 -8.32 -4.75 -19.49
CA THR A 127 -9.10 -3.72 -20.19
C THR A 127 -9.07 -2.33 -19.51
N GLU A 128 -8.75 -2.24 -18.22
CA GLU A 128 -8.73 -0.95 -17.48
C GLU A 128 -7.32 -0.34 -17.36
N ARG A 129 -6.25 -1.15 -17.43
CA ARG A 129 -4.86 -0.67 -17.21
C ARG A 129 -4.37 0.30 -18.31
N PHE A 130 -5.00 0.30 -19.48
CA PHE A 130 -4.64 1.18 -20.59
C PHE A 130 -5.43 2.50 -20.63
N ARG A 131 -6.53 2.67 -19.87
CA ARG A 131 -7.37 3.87 -19.99
C ARG A 131 -6.80 5.10 -19.28
N THR A 132 -5.96 4.94 -18.26
CA THR A 132 -5.46 6.09 -17.49
C THR A 132 -4.20 6.74 -18.08
N CYS A 133 -3.62 6.19 -19.15
CA CYS A 133 -2.47 6.79 -19.84
C CYS A 133 -2.84 7.52 -21.14
N SER A 134 -4.10 7.41 -21.60
CA SER A 134 -4.55 7.96 -22.88
C SER A 134 -5.68 8.98 -22.70
N THR A 135 -5.38 10.10 -22.04
CA THR A 135 -6.17 11.34 -22.24
C THR A 135 -5.25 12.41 -22.80
N HIS A 136 -4.62 12.18 -23.96
CA HIS A 136 -4.02 13.26 -24.77
C HIS A 136 -3.62 12.85 -26.21
N VAL A 137 -4.39 12.01 -26.91
CA VAL A 137 -4.33 11.97 -28.38
C VAL A 137 -5.76 11.87 -28.90
N LYS A 138 -6.25 12.98 -29.45
CA LYS A 138 -7.51 13.05 -30.19
C LYS A 138 -7.38 12.19 -31.44
N ASP A 139 -8.51 11.63 -31.81
CA ASP A 139 -8.82 10.91 -33.03
C ASP A 139 -8.11 11.48 -34.27
N ASP A 140 -7.44 10.61 -35.02
CA ASP A 140 -7.27 10.70 -36.47
C ASP A 140 -6.86 9.32 -36.99
N VAL A 141 -7.85 8.47 -37.26
CA VAL A 141 -7.67 7.25 -38.06
C VAL A 141 -7.93 7.62 -39.52
N PRO A 142 -6.95 7.55 -40.44
CA PRO A 142 -7.24 7.60 -41.87
C PRO A 142 -7.84 6.27 -42.28
N ILE A 143 -9.09 6.30 -42.73
CA ILE A 143 -9.80 5.15 -43.31
C ILE A 143 -9.10 4.79 -44.62
N LEU A 144 -8.25 3.76 -44.60
CA LEU A 144 -7.78 3.09 -45.81
C LEU A 144 -8.86 2.09 -46.24
N ASN A 145 -9.76 2.54 -47.11
CA ASN A 145 -10.64 1.66 -47.87
C ASN A 145 -10.12 1.58 -49.30
N ASP A 146 -9.48 0.46 -49.63
CA ASP A 146 -9.57 -0.19 -50.93
C ASP A 146 -9.57 -1.70 -50.65
N PRO A 147 -10.44 -2.49 -51.30
CA PRO A 147 -9.93 -3.20 -52.48
C PRO A 147 -10.95 -3.47 -53.61
N ILE A 148 -10.42 -3.47 -54.83
CA ILE A 148 -10.56 -4.47 -55.91
C ILE A 148 -11.94 -5.14 -56.08
N VAL A 149 -12.69 -4.73 -57.12
CA VAL A 149 -12.95 -5.44 -58.41
C VAL A 149 -13.43 -4.40 -59.42
#